data_AF-A0A9D4Z514-F1
#
_entry.id   AF-A0A9D4Z514-F1
#
_cell.length_a   1.000
_cell.length_b   1.000
_cell.length_c   1.000
_cell.angle_alpha   90.00
_cell.angle_beta   90.00
_cell.angle_gamma   90.00
#
_symmetry.space_group_name_H-M   'P 1'
#
loop_
_entity.id
_entity.type
_entity.pdbx_description
1 polymer ?
#
loop_
_entity_poly.entity_id
_entity_poly.type
_entity_poly.pdbx_seq_one_letter_code
_entity_poly.pdbx_strand_id
1 'polypeptide(L)'
;MPIITPAYPCRNSSYNVSASTLQVIRDQFENANQICKAVEMRQAKWSALFDTFPFFEAYNNYLQIDTMAIDEDDLRTWKGWVKSRLRQLTLRIERDTKLFLHCHPYPCEFVDKSKQVQRHTAFFMGLQRGRAGVPVQVEGQQQSNIQGAVAEFRHAVNSYCHRKPGMEVRVSHIRRKQIPPFVFPGWCAPVKAAKAFSFGSPRTGIIEQLSTIFTCAGRPSWG
;
A
#
# COMPACT_ATOMS: atom_id res chain seq x y z
N MET A 1 13.16 1.76 -14.00
CA MET A 1 14.06 2.46 -13.05
C MET A 1 15.22 1.53 -12.73
N PRO A 2 16.21 1.38 -13.63
CA PRO A 2 17.39 0.57 -13.35
C PRO A 2 18.34 1.30 -12.40
N ILE A 3 18.81 0.61 -11.37
CA ILE A 3 19.89 1.07 -10.49
C ILE A 3 20.99 0.02 -10.58
N ILE A 4 22.13 0.39 -11.15
CA ILE A 4 23.19 -0.54 -11.50
C ILE A 4 24.23 -0.60 -10.38
N THR A 5 24.57 -1.80 -9.93
CA THR A 5 25.64 -1.99 -8.94
C THR A 5 26.99 -1.60 -9.56
N PRO A 6 27.85 -0.87 -8.82
CA PRO A 6 29.10 -0.34 -9.37
C PRO A 6 30.19 -1.42 -9.58
N ALA A 7 30.16 -2.51 -8.81
CA ALA A 7 31.14 -3.59 -8.91
C ALA A 7 30.78 -4.62 -9.99
N TYR A 8 31.80 -5.14 -10.68
CA TYR A 8 31.66 -6.16 -11.70
C TYR A 8 31.45 -7.57 -11.09
N PRO A 9 30.59 -8.43 -11.66
CA PRO A 9 29.69 -8.15 -12.78
C PRO A 9 28.53 -7.25 -12.37
N CYS A 10 28.33 -6.16 -13.13
CA CYS A 10 27.30 -5.17 -12.85
C CYS A 10 25.90 -5.81 -12.94
N ARG A 11 25.02 -5.48 -11.99
CA ARG A 11 23.65 -6.00 -11.94
C ARG A 11 22.66 -4.88 -11.65
N ASN A 12 21.44 -5.02 -12.14
CA ASN A 12 20.34 -4.14 -11.76
C ASN A 12 19.80 -4.54 -10.37
N SER A 13 20.00 -3.71 -9.35
CA SER A 13 19.51 -3.97 -7.99
C SER A 13 18.00 -3.76 -7.85
N SER A 14 17.40 -2.92 -8.69
CA SER A 14 15.97 -2.58 -8.69
C SER A 14 15.15 -3.37 -9.72
N TYR A 15 15.60 -4.58 -10.09
CA TYR A 15 14.92 -5.45 -11.07
C TYR A 15 13.50 -5.88 -10.65
N ASN A 16 13.19 -5.81 -9.35
CA ASN A 16 11.86 -6.15 -8.82
C ASN A 16 10.82 -5.03 -8.98
N VAL A 17 11.23 -3.83 -9.39
CA VAL A 17 10.33 -2.69 -9.56
C VAL A 17 9.39 -2.93 -10.77
N SER A 18 8.10 -3.00 -10.49
CA SER A 18 6.99 -3.06 -11.46
C SER A 18 6.52 -1.67 -11.90
N ALA A 19 5.64 -1.59 -12.89
CA ALA A 19 5.08 -0.32 -13.35
C ALA A 19 4.28 0.39 -12.24
N SER A 20 3.48 -0.36 -11.47
CA SER A 20 2.69 0.17 -10.34
C SER A 20 3.59 0.70 -9.23
N THR A 21 4.59 -0.08 -8.82
CA THR A 21 5.52 0.35 -7.77
C THR A 21 6.37 1.54 -8.22
N LEU A 22 6.72 1.62 -9.51
CA LEU A 22 7.45 2.76 -10.05
C LEU A 22 6.62 4.05 -9.96
N GLN A 23 5.32 3.96 -10.25
CA GLN A 23 4.44 5.11 -10.11
C GLN A 23 4.35 5.58 -8.65
N VAL A 24 4.18 4.66 -7.71
CA VAL A 24 4.19 5.00 -6.28
C VAL A 24 5.50 5.70 -5.89
N ILE A 25 6.65 5.17 -6.31
CA ILE A 25 7.96 5.77 -6.02
C ILE A 25 8.05 7.20 -6.60
N ARG A 26 7.58 7.42 -7.83
CA ARG A 26 7.54 8.75 -8.45
C ARG A 26 6.65 9.73 -7.69
N ASP A 27 5.45 9.29 -7.32
CA ASP A 27 4.50 10.11 -6.56
C ASP A 27 5.07 10.50 -5.19
N GLN A 28 5.77 9.57 -4.51
CA GLN A 28 6.45 9.86 -3.25
C GLN A 28 7.65 10.79 -3.41
N PHE A 29 8.42 10.69 -4.49
CA PHE A 29 9.50 11.65 -4.76
C PHE A 29 8.98 13.06 -5.03
N GLU A 30 7.86 13.19 -5.75
CA GLU A 30 7.25 14.51 -5.98
C GLU A 30 6.72 15.11 -4.67
N ASN A 31 6.04 14.31 -3.83
CA ASN A 31 5.60 14.75 -2.51
C ASN A 31 6.79 15.17 -1.63
N ALA A 32 7.85 14.36 -1.58
CA ALA A 32 9.06 14.67 -0.82
C ALA A 32 9.73 15.97 -1.31
N ASN A 33 9.79 16.20 -2.62
CA ASN A 33 10.31 17.43 -3.21
C ASN A 33 9.53 18.67 -2.75
N GLN A 34 8.19 18.58 -2.70
CA GLN A 34 7.34 19.66 -2.20
C GLN A 34 7.59 19.96 -0.71
N ILE A 35 7.73 18.92 0.11
CA ILE A 35 8.07 19.06 1.53
C ILE A 35 9.46 19.70 1.68
N CYS A 36 10.48 19.23 0.95
CA CYS A 36 11.82 19.80 0.99
C CYS A 36 11.84 21.28 0.63
N LYS A 37 11.10 21.70 -0.41
CA LYS A 37 10.95 23.12 -0.76
C LYS A 37 10.28 23.93 0.35
N ALA A 38 9.24 23.39 0.99
CA ALA A 38 8.60 24.05 2.12
C ALA A 38 9.53 24.17 3.33
N VAL A 39 10.39 23.18 3.58
CA VAL A 39 11.42 23.24 4.64
C VAL A 39 12.47 24.31 4.33
N GLU A 40 12.94 24.39 3.08
CA GLU A 40 13.87 25.44 2.63
C GLU A 40 13.30 26.85 2.83
N MET A 41 12.00 27.03 2.55
CA MET A 41 11.25 28.26 2.81
C MET A 41 10.86 28.46 4.29
N ARG A 42 11.30 27.57 5.20
CA ARG A 42 10.97 27.56 6.65
C ARG A 42 9.47 27.49 6.97
N GLN A 43 8.67 26.94 6.05
CA GLN A 43 7.23 26.72 6.20
C GLN A 43 6.87 25.33 6.74
N ALA A 44 7.83 24.39 6.71
CA ALA A 44 7.68 23.04 7.24
C ALA A 44 8.91 22.63 8.06
N LYS A 45 8.76 21.56 8.85
CA LYS A 45 9.85 20.93 9.62
C LYS A 45 10.28 19.62 8.95
N TRP A 46 11.54 19.23 9.13
CA TRP A 46 12.07 17.94 8.65
C TRP A 46 11.27 16.73 9.12
N SER A 47 10.60 16.81 10.28
CA SER A 47 9.73 15.75 10.77
C SER A 47 8.65 15.35 9.76
N ALA A 48 8.11 16.32 9.00
CA ALA A 48 7.05 16.07 8.02
C ALA A 48 7.50 15.14 6.87
N LEU A 49 8.79 15.12 6.54
CA LEU A 49 9.34 14.23 5.51
C LEU A 49 9.30 12.75 5.94
N PHE A 50 9.36 12.50 7.25
CA PHE A 50 9.41 11.17 7.84
C PHE A 50 8.06 10.72 8.41
N ASP A 51 6.98 11.49 8.18
CA ASP A 51 5.63 11.10 8.57
C ASP A 51 5.24 9.79 7.87
N THR A 52 4.56 8.92 8.60
CA THR A 52 4.20 7.59 8.10
C THR A 52 3.18 7.71 6.98
N PHE A 53 3.44 7.05 5.84
CA PHE A 53 2.47 7.01 4.74
C PHE A 53 1.17 6.32 5.19
N PRO A 54 0.00 7.00 5.10
CA PRO A 54 -1.27 6.45 5.57
C PRO A 54 -1.84 5.45 4.55
N PHE A 55 -1.19 4.29 4.43
CA PHE A 55 -1.47 3.29 3.39
C PHE A 55 -2.94 2.86 3.34
N PHE A 56 -3.55 2.60 4.51
CA PHE A 56 -4.94 2.14 4.63
C PHE A 56 -5.98 3.24 4.40
N GLU A 57 -5.54 4.49 4.26
CA GLU A 57 -6.41 5.63 3.91
C GLU A 57 -6.25 6.05 2.45
N ALA A 58 -5.06 5.84 1.88
CA ALA A 58 -4.66 6.27 0.54
C ALA A 58 -5.47 5.61 -0.59
N TYR A 59 -5.97 4.39 -0.39
CA TYR A 59 -6.74 3.65 -1.40
C TYR A 59 -8.19 3.41 -0.99
N ASN A 60 -9.08 3.34 -1.99
CA ASN A 60 -10.50 3.01 -1.78
C ASN A 60 -10.75 1.50 -1.73
N ASN A 61 -9.89 0.72 -2.39
CA ASN A 61 -10.00 -0.72 -2.58
C ASN A 61 -8.67 -1.38 -2.23
N TYR A 62 -8.74 -2.56 -1.64
CA TYR A 62 -7.57 -3.36 -1.28
C TYR A 62 -7.79 -4.83 -1.66
N LEU A 63 -6.68 -5.54 -1.85
CA LEU A 63 -6.64 -6.99 -1.82
C LEU A 63 -6.07 -7.44 -0.49
N GLN A 64 -6.80 -8.30 0.19
CA GLN A 64 -6.35 -9.01 1.37
C GLN A 64 -5.93 -10.42 0.94
N ILE A 65 -4.70 -10.79 1.25
CA ILE A 65 -4.15 -12.12 1.01
C ILE A 65 -3.93 -12.76 2.38
N ASP A 66 -4.83 -13.66 2.75
CA ASP A 66 -4.77 -14.41 3.99
C ASP A 66 -4.02 -15.73 3.76
N THR A 67 -3.06 -16.00 4.62
CA THR A 67 -2.32 -17.25 4.67
C THR A 67 -2.58 -17.91 6.02
N MET A 68 -2.91 -19.19 5.98
CA MET A 68 -3.28 -19.97 7.15
C MET A 68 -2.46 -21.26 7.16
N ALA A 69 -2.06 -21.69 8.35
CA ALA A 69 -1.47 -22.99 8.60
C ALA A 69 -1.77 -23.44 10.05
N ILE A 70 -1.65 -24.73 10.30
CA ILE A 70 -1.90 -25.33 11.62
C ILE A 70 -0.68 -25.07 12.53
N ASP A 71 0.51 -25.38 12.03
CA ASP A 71 1.76 -25.25 12.78
C ASP A 71 2.53 -23.94 12.47
N GLU A 72 3.44 -23.52 13.36
CA GLU A 72 4.18 -22.26 13.26
C GLU A 72 5.28 -22.33 12.22
N ASP A 73 6.01 -23.45 12.20
CA ASP A 73 7.11 -23.64 11.26
C ASP A 73 6.56 -23.82 9.85
N ASP A 74 5.43 -24.52 9.76
CA ASP A 74 4.63 -24.60 8.54
C ASP A 74 4.12 -23.22 8.11
N LEU A 75 3.56 -22.40 9.03
CA LEU A 75 3.14 -21.04 8.70
C LEU A 75 4.32 -20.18 8.25
N ARG A 76 5.47 -20.28 8.91
CA ARG A 76 6.68 -19.50 8.59
C ARG A 76 7.17 -19.80 7.18
N THR A 77 7.21 -21.07 6.82
CA THR A 77 7.61 -21.51 5.48
C THR A 77 6.54 -21.12 4.44
N TRP A 78 5.27 -21.34 4.76
CA TRP A 78 4.13 -21.04 3.90
C TRP A 78 3.98 -19.55 3.60
N LYS A 79 4.04 -18.69 4.63
CA LYS A 79 3.98 -17.23 4.46
C LYS A 79 5.16 -16.72 3.64
N GLY A 80 6.36 -17.29 3.82
CA GLY A 80 7.54 -16.95 3.01
C GLY A 80 7.36 -17.31 1.53
N TRP A 81 6.81 -18.50 1.26
CA TRP A 81 6.45 -18.92 -0.09
C TRP A 81 5.42 -17.97 -0.73
N VAL A 82 4.32 -17.66 -0.03
CA VAL A 82 3.30 -16.74 -0.55
C VAL A 82 3.87 -15.34 -0.77
N LYS A 83 4.60 -14.80 0.22
CA LYS A 83 5.22 -13.46 0.19
C LYS A 83 6.11 -13.28 -1.04
N SER A 84 6.92 -14.28 -1.37
CA SER A 84 7.82 -14.23 -2.53
C SER A 84 7.10 -14.26 -3.89
N ARG A 85 5.81 -14.65 -3.94
CA ARG A 85 4.98 -14.63 -5.16
C ARG A 85 4.03 -13.43 -5.23
N LEU A 86 3.95 -12.58 -4.20
CA LEU A 86 3.12 -11.36 -4.24
C LEU A 86 3.49 -10.44 -5.41
N ARG A 87 4.78 -10.37 -5.76
CA ARG A 87 5.23 -9.65 -6.96
C ARG A 87 4.62 -10.23 -8.25
N GLN A 88 4.49 -11.55 -8.35
CA GLN A 88 3.87 -12.18 -9.53
C GLN A 88 2.39 -11.81 -9.62
N LEU A 89 1.69 -11.71 -8.49
CA LEU A 89 0.31 -11.22 -8.47
C LEU A 89 0.22 -9.78 -8.99
N THR A 90 1.11 -8.87 -8.53
CA THR A 90 1.20 -7.50 -9.05
C THR A 90 1.37 -7.50 -10.58
N LEU A 91 2.34 -8.27 -11.10
CA LEU A 91 2.63 -8.33 -12.54
C LEU A 91 1.46 -8.91 -13.36
N ARG A 92 0.75 -9.91 -12.83
CA ARG A 92 -0.43 -10.49 -13.51
C ARG A 92 -1.58 -9.50 -13.56
N ILE A 93 -1.85 -8.78 -12.47
CA ILE A 93 -2.87 -7.73 -12.44
C ILE A 93 -2.52 -6.62 -13.44
N GLU A 94 -1.27 -6.19 -13.49
CA GLU A 94 -0.78 -5.19 -14.45
C GLU A 94 -0.99 -5.64 -15.90
N ARG A 95 -0.65 -6.88 -16.21
CA ARG A 95 -0.82 -7.48 -17.55
C ARG A 95 -2.30 -7.56 -17.94
N ASP A 96 -3.12 -8.16 -17.09
CA ASP A 96 -4.53 -8.46 -17.39
C ASP A 96 -5.38 -7.19 -17.47
N THR A 97 -5.02 -6.16 -16.69
CA THR A 97 -5.70 -4.85 -16.72
C THR A 97 -5.05 -3.86 -17.70
N LYS A 98 -4.04 -4.26 -18.46
CA LYS A 98 -3.30 -3.40 -19.40
C LYS A 98 -2.82 -2.10 -18.74
N LEU A 99 -2.30 -2.19 -17.51
CA LEU A 99 -1.86 -1.06 -16.68
C LEU A 99 -2.95 -0.06 -16.28
N PHE A 100 -4.23 -0.35 -16.52
CA PHE A 100 -5.34 0.50 -16.05
C PHE A 100 -5.52 0.44 -14.53
N LEU A 101 -5.15 -0.69 -13.91
CA LEU A 101 -5.19 -0.86 -12.47
C LEU A 101 -3.76 -1.00 -11.93
N HIS A 102 -3.37 -0.06 -11.08
CA HIS A 102 -2.12 -0.10 -10.34
C HIS A 102 -2.32 -0.80 -8.99
N CYS A 103 -1.34 -1.62 -8.63
CA CYS A 103 -1.32 -2.38 -7.40
C CYS A 103 -0.11 -1.95 -6.55
N HIS A 104 -0.36 -1.50 -5.32
CA HIS A 104 0.68 -1.12 -4.36
C HIS A 104 0.74 -2.16 -3.23
N PRO A 105 1.68 -3.12 -3.27
CA PRO A 105 1.83 -4.10 -2.20
C PRO A 105 2.37 -3.45 -0.92
N TYR A 106 1.75 -3.75 0.22
CA TYR A 106 2.26 -3.33 1.52
C TYR A 106 3.40 -4.26 1.97
N PRO A 107 4.56 -3.74 2.42
CA PRO A 107 5.72 -4.58 2.73
C PRO A 107 5.57 -5.48 3.97
N CYS A 108 4.77 -5.03 4.94
CA CYS A 108 4.64 -5.69 6.24
C CYS A 108 3.47 -6.68 6.26
N GLU A 109 3.59 -7.65 7.17
CA GLU A 109 2.56 -8.65 7.42
C GLU A 109 1.77 -8.31 8.69
N PHE A 110 0.52 -8.72 8.73
CA PHE A 110 -0.36 -8.51 9.89
C PHE A 110 -0.83 -9.85 10.43
N VAL A 111 -0.93 -9.95 11.75
CA VAL A 111 -1.38 -11.15 12.44
C VAL A 111 -2.64 -10.80 13.22
N ASP A 112 -3.70 -11.55 12.97
CA ASP A 112 -4.94 -11.43 13.74
C ASP A 112 -4.81 -12.21 15.05
N LYS A 113 -4.48 -11.51 16.13
CA LYS A 113 -4.33 -12.11 17.47
C LYS A 113 -5.65 -12.68 18.03
N SER A 114 -6.80 -12.33 17.45
CA SER A 114 -8.11 -12.82 17.91
C SER A 114 -8.42 -14.24 17.45
N LYS A 115 -7.80 -14.69 16.36
CA LYS A 115 -8.00 -16.04 15.80
C LYS A 115 -7.02 -17.02 16.42
N GLN A 116 -7.39 -17.56 17.59
CA GLN A 116 -6.53 -18.50 18.32
C GLN A 116 -6.48 -19.92 17.72
N VAL A 117 -7.46 -20.32 16.91
CA VAL A 117 -7.62 -21.72 16.46
C VAL A 117 -6.73 -22.07 15.26
N GLN A 118 -6.40 -21.09 14.41
CA GLN A 118 -5.51 -21.30 13.25
C GLN A 118 -4.56 -20.10 13.15
N ARG A 119 -3.26 -20.37 13.06
CA ARG A 119 -2.27 -19.30 12.92
C ARG A 119 -2.46 -18.65 11.55
N HIS A 120 -2.68 -17.34 11.55
CA HIS A 120 -3.08 -16.57 10.37
C HIS A 120 -2.17 -15.37 10.17
N THR A 121 -1.75 -15.16 8.92
CA THR A 121 -1.00 -13.98 8.49
C THR A 121 -1.68 -13.37 7.27
N ALA A 122 -1.95 -12.06 7.32
CA ALA A 122 -2.53 -11.28 6.25
C ALA A 122 -1.50 -10.36 5.59
N PHE A 123 -1.55 -10.29 4.27
CA PHE A 123 -0.87 -9.28 3.46
C PHE A 123 -1.90 -8.40 2.76
N PHE A 124 -1.57 -7.13 2.53
CA PHE A 124 -2.46 -6.18 1.87
C PHE A 124 -1.81 -5.59 0.63
N MET A 125 -2.64 -5.31 -0.38
CA MET A 125 -2.26 -4.55 -1.56
C MET A 125 -3.30 -3.47 -1.83
N GLY A 126 -2.88 -2.22 -1.96
CA GLY A 126 -3.73 -1.11 -2.34
C GLY A 126 -4.02 -1.16 -3.83
N LEU A 127 -5.27 -0.95 -4.22
CA LEU A 127 -5.70 -0.90 -5.61
C LEU A 127 -6.06 0.53 -6.00
N GLN A 128 -5.41 1.04 -7.04
CA GLN A 128 -5.66 2.36 -7.60
C GLN A 128 -5.92 2.26 -9.09
N ARG A 129 -7.02 2.82 -9.56
CA ARG A 129 -7.25 2.96 -11.00
C ARG A 129 -6.37 4.09 -11.52
N GLY A 130 -5.67 3.85 -12.61
CA GLY A 130 -4.91 4.88 -13.33
C GLY A 130 -5.85 6.03 -13.68
N ARG A 131 -5.36 7.26 -13.53
CA ARG A 131 -6.08 8.44 -14.05
C ARG A 131 -6.04 8.33 -15.57
N ALA A 132 -7.18 8.00 -16.16
CA ALA A 132 -7.32 7.82 -17.60
C ALA A 132 -6.94 9.11 -18.33
N GLY A 133 -5.77 9.14 -18.94
CA GLY A 133 -5.41 10.10 -20.00
C GLY A 133 -5.94 9.67 -21.38
N VAL A 134 -6.74 8.61 -21.44
CA VAL A 134 -7.38 8.12 -22.67
C VAL A 134 -8.88 7.97 -22.38
N PRO A 135 -9.76 8.72 -23.08
CA PRO A 135 -11.20 8.55 -22.95
C PRO A 135 -11.58 7.25 -23.65
N VAL A 136 -11.51 6.13 -22.93
CA VAL A 136 -12.28 4.95 -23.33
C VAL A 136 -13.64 5.10 -22.68
N GLN A 137 -14.61 5.57 -23.46
CA GLN A 137 -16.02 5.42 -23.11
C GLN A 137 -16.30 3.93 -22.95
N VAL A 138 -16.40 3.47 -21.71
CA VAL A 138 -17.13 2.25 -21.38
C VAL A 138 -18.08 2.62 -20.25
N GLU A 139 -19.33 2.88 -20.65
CA GLU A 139 -20.47 2.91 -19.77
C GLU A 139 -20.55 1.62 -18.94
N GLY A 140 -20.87 1.77 -17.66
CA GLY A 140 -21.11 0.66 -16.75
C GLY A 140 -19.85 0.19 -16.05
N GLN A 141 -19.80 0.42 -14.74
CA GLN A 141 -19.06 -0.32 -13.70
C GLN A 141 -18.30 -1.58 -14.17
N GLN A 142 -17.20 -1.42 -14.92
CA GLN A 142 -16.26 -2.52 -15.09
C GLN A 142 -15.53 -2.65 -13.75
N GLN A 143 -16.05 -3.55 -12.91
CA GLN A 143 -15.22 -4.24 -11.95
C GLN A 143 -14.09 -4.85 -12.77
N SER A 144 -12.92 -4.20 -12.76
CA SER A 144 -11.69 -4.73 -13.35
C SER A 144 -11.58 -6.19 -12.94
N ASN A 145 -11.78 -7.10 -13.90
CA ASN A 145 -11.95 -8.52 -13.63
C ASN A 145 -10.59 -9.14 -13.26
N ILE A 146 -10.16 -8.93 -12.02
CA ILE A 146 -8.91 -9.45 -11.46
C ILE A 146 -9.01 -10.93 -11.09
N GLN A 147 -10.16 -11.57 -11.30
CA GLN A 147 -10.39 -12.96 -10.92
C GLN A 147 -9.43 -13.91 -11.66
N GLY A 148 -9.13 -13.62 -12.94
CA GLY A 148 -8.14 -14.38 -13.72
C GLY A 148 -6.75 -14.36 -13.08
N ALA A 149 -6.20 -13.16 -12.86
CA ALA A 149 -4.92 -12.98 -12.19
C ALA A 149 -4.87 -13.66 -10.81
N VAL A 150 -5.95 -13.57 -10.02
CA VAL A 150 -6.06 -14.20 -8.71
C VAL A 150 -6.11 -15.71 -8.81
N ALA A 151 -6.85 -16.27 -9.78
CA ALA A 151 -6.93 -17.71 -10.01
C ALA A 151 -5.56 -18.29 -10.43
N GLU A 152 -4.87 -17.64 -11.37
CA GLU A 152 -3.50 -18.00 -11.75
C GLU A 152 -2.57 -17.94 -10.55
N PHE A 153 -2.69 -16.90 -9.70
CA PHE A 153 -1.88 -16.76 -8.48
C PHE A 153 -2.13 -17.89 -7.50
N ARG A 154 -3.40 -18.21 -7.24
CA ARG A 154 -3.76 -19.35 -6.39
C ARG A 154 -3.19 -20.65 -6.95
N HIS A 155 -3.28 -20.89 -8.26
CA HIS A 155 -2.71 -22.08 -8.89
C HIS A 155 -1.19 -22.16 -8.68
N ALA A 156 -0.46 -21.08 -8.93
CA ALA A 156 0.99 -21.02 -8.76
C ALA A 156 1.45 -21.14 -7.29
N VAL A 157 0.66 -20.64 -6.34
CA VAL A 157 0.95 -20.80 -4.91
C VAL A 157 0.64 -22.24 -4.47
N ASN A 158 -0.43 -22.83 -4.98
CA ASN A 158 -0.85 -24.20 -4.67
C ASN A 158 0.06 -25.28 -5.29
N SER A 159 0.87 -24.95 -6.30
CA SER A 159 1.88 -25.87 -6.86
C SER A 159 3.13 -26.01 -5.97
N TYR A 160 3.08 -25.56 -4.72
CA TYR A 160 4.17 -25.72 -3.77
C TYR A 160 4.34 -27.20 -3.40
N CYS A 161 5.50 -27.76 -3.70
CA CYS A 161 5.80 -29.18 -3.49
C CYS A 161 5.73 -29.64 -2.03
N HIS A 162 5.99 -28.74 -1.06
CA HIS A 162 5.95 -29.05 0.37
C HIS A 162 4.65 -28.63 1.04
N ARG A 163 3.58 -28.40 0.26
CA ARG A 163 2.28 -28.01 0.81
C ARG A 163 1.70 -29.15 1.66
N LYS A 164 1.33 -28.84 2.90
CA LYS A 164 0.68 -29.78 3.83
C LYS A 164 -0.82 -29.48 3.99
N PRO A 165 -1.62 -30.44 4.49
CA PRO A 165 -2.99 -30.18 4.91
C PRO A 165 -3.05 -29.03 5.93
N GLY A 166 -3.98 -28.10 5.74
CA GLY A 166 -4.09 -26.89 6.56
C GLY A 166 -3.31 -25.67 6.04
N MET A 167 -2.38 -25.84 5.09
CA MET A 167 -1.79 -24.71 4.36
C MET A 167 -2.77 -24.19 3.31
N GLU A 168 -3.40 -23.05 3.63
CA GLU A 168 -4.39 -22.39 2.78
C GLU A 168 -3.96 -20.96 2.45
N VAL A 169 -4.31 -20.50 1.24
CA VAL A 169 -4.23 -19.11 0.83
C VAL A 169 -5.60 -18.63 0.35
N ARG A 170 -6.07 -17.51 0.88
CA ARG A 170 -7.30 -16.85 0.43
C ARG A 170 -6.96 -15.45 -0.05
N VAL A 171 -7.53 -15.08 -1.19
CA VAL A 171 -7.38 -13.74 -1.75
C VAL A 171 -8.76 -13.14 -1.88
N SER A 172 -8.99 -12.03 -1.18
CA SER A 172 -10.28 -11.36 -1.06
C SER A 172 -10.14 -9.90 -1.44
N HIS A 173 -11.12 -9.38 -2.19
CA HIS A 173 -11.24 -7.95 -2.42
C HIS A 173 -12.01 -7.31 -1.27
N ILE A 174 -11.45 -6.25 -0.69
CA ILE A 174 -12.07 -5.50 0.41
C ILE A 174 -12.11 -4.01 0.09
N ARG A 175 -13.16 -3.32 0.53
CA ARG A 175 -13.22 -1.86 0.48
C ARG A 175 -12.53 -1.26 1.69
N ARG A 176 -12.10 0.02 1.61
CA ARG A 176 -11.49 0.74 2.74
C ARG A 176 -12.29 0.64 4.05
N LYS A 177 -13.63 0.70 3.96
CA LYS A 177 -14.53 0.61 5.13
C LYS A 177 -14.55 -0.79 5.79
N GLN A 178 -14.06 -1.81 5.10
CA GLN A 178 -14.07 -3.21 5.52
C GLN A 178 -12.68 -3.69 5.95
N ILE A 179 -11.70 -2.79 6.07
CA ILE A 179 -10.37 -3.14 6.56
C ILE A 179 -10.50 -3.63 8.00
N PRO A 180 -9.95 -4.82 8.32
CA PRO A 180 -10.03 -5.36 9.67
C PRO A 180 -9.37 -4.45 10.72
N PRO A 181 -9.92 -4.35 11.93
CA PRO A 181 -9.41 -3.46 12.97
C PRO A 181 -8.02 -3.85 13.49
N PHE A 182 -7.63 -5.13 13.40
CA PHE A 182 -6.30 -5.62 13.84
C PHE A 182 -5.14 -4.98 13.08
N VAL A 183 -5.41 -4.35 11.94
CA VAL A 183 -4.42 -3.65 11.10
C VAL A 183 -3.99 -2.32 11.71
N PHE A 184 -4.78 -1.75 12.61
CA PHE A 184 -4.50 -0.49 13.31
C PHE A 184 -4.06 -0.77 14.75
N PRO A 185 -2.75 -0.91 15.02
CA PRO A 185 -2.25 -1.11 16.38
C PRO A 185 -2.47 0.17 17.20
N GLY A 186 -3.43 0.12 18.14
CA GLY A 186 -3.69 1.18 19.11
C GLY A 186 -4.47 2.37 18.54
N TRP A 187 -5.81 2.25 18.49
CA TRP A 187 -6.79 3.35 18.37
C TRP A 187 -6.33 4.63 17.68
N CYS A 188 -5.76 4.52 16.48
CA CYS A 188 -5.87 5.53 15.45
C CYS A 188 -6.85 4.96 14.42
N ALA A 189 -8.12 4.91 14.79
CA ALA A 189 -9.18 5.01 13.79
C ALA A 189 -8.85 6.22 12.91
N PRO A 190 -9.19 6.22 11.60
CA PRO A 190 -8.89 7.36 10.73
C PRO A 190 -9.39 8.62 11.41
N VAL A 191 -8.46 9.43 11.92
CA VAL A 191 -8.76 10.79 12.36
C VAL A 191 -9.37 11.39 11.11
N LYS A 192 -10.64 11.83 11.18
CA LYS A 192 -11.29 12.55 10.06
C LYS A 192 -10.22 13.48 9.52
N ALA A 193 -9.72 13.20 8.32
CA ALA A 193 -8.56 13.91 7.79
C ALA A 193 -8.86 15.40 7.95
N ALA A 194 -8.15 16.07 8.87
CA ALA A 194 -8.11 17.52 8.87
C ALA A 194 -7.60 17.83 7.48
N LYS A 195 -8.48 18.44 6.66
CA LYS A 195 -8.31 18.61 5.21
C LYS A 195 -6.84 18.61 4.86
N ALA A 196 -6.37 17.54 4.22
CA ALA A 196 -5.07 17.56 3.57
C ALA A 196 -5.02 18.87 2.79
N PHE A 197 -4.02 19.70 3.08
CA PHE A 197 -3.82 20.98 2.42
C PHE A 197 -3.66 20.67 0.93
N SER A 198 -4.77 20.68 0.20
CA SER A 198 -4.77 20.71 -1.24
C SER A 198 -4.26 22.08 -1.60
N PHE A 199 -2.97 22.19 -1.88
CA PHE A 199 -2.47 23.32 -2.65
C PHE A 199 -3.13 23.23 -4.03
N GLY A 200 -4.29 23.87 -4.14
CA GLY A 200 -4.87 24.23 -5.42
C GLY A 200 -3.87 25.13 -6.14
N SER A 201 -3.75 24.90 -7.44
CA SER A 201 -3.03 25.77 -8.36
C SER A 201 -3.42 27.24 -8.11
N PRO A 202 -2.45 28.18 -8.03
CA PRO A 202 -2.76 29.56 -7.67
C PRO A 202 -3.45 30.25 -8.84
N ARG A 203 -4.74 30.57 -8.67
CA ARG A 203 -5.35 31.70 -9.36
C ARG A 203 -5.31 32.90 -8.42
N THR A 204 -4.45 33.85 -8.79
CA THR A 204 -4.52 35.30 -8.53
C THR A 204 -5.66 35.82 -7.65
N GLY A 205 -5.31 36.52 -6.58
CA GLY A 205 -6.12 37.63 -6.05
C GLY A 205 -6.42 37.60 -4.55
N ILE A 206 -5.67 38.42 -3.80
CA ILE A 206 -6.18 39.42 -2.82
C ILE A 206 -6.77 38.94 -1.46
N ILE A 207 -6.12 39.45 -0.41
CA ILE A 207 -6.57 39.85 0.97
C ILE A 207 -6.74 38.78 2.06
N GLU A 208 -5.74 38.78 2.95
CA GLU A 208 -5.79 39.15 4.39
C GLU A 208 -6.78 38.47 5.38
N GLN A 209 -6.21 38.24 6.57
CA GLN A 209 -6.81 37.88 7.86
C GLN A 209 -7.24 36.42 8.07
N LEU A 210 -6.54 35.75 9.00
CA LEU A 210 -7.06 35.51 10.35
C LEU A 210 -5.95 34.95 11.25
N SER A 211 -5.45 35.83 12.11
CA SER A 211 -4.80 35.49 13.37
C SER A 211 -5.80 34.85 14.34
N THR A 212 -5.25 34.03 15.24
CA THR A 212 -5.82 33.62 16.54
C THR A 212 -6.77 32.41 16.46
N ILE A 213 -6.37 31.30 17.10
CA ILE A 213 -7.15 30.55 18.11
C ILE A 213 -6.35 29.32 18.60
N PHE A 214 -5.98 29.41 19.89
CA PHE A 214 -5.76 28.35 20.89
C PHE A 214 -4.42 27.59 21.00
N THR A 215 -3.55 28.24 21.78
CA THR A 215 -2.87 27.70 22.96
C THR A 215 -3.76 26.80 23.84
N CYS A 216 -3.14 25.77 24.46
CA CYS A 216 -3.47 25.06 25.72
C CYS A 216 -3.70 23.54 25.60
N ALA A 217 -2.62 22.78 25.88
CA ALA A 217 -2.56 21.50 26.63
C ALA A 217 -1.14 20.94 26.37
N GLY A 218 -0.16 21.07 27.27
CA GLY A 218 -0.08 20.33 28.53
C GLY A 218 1.02 19.27 28.39
N ARG A 219 2.27 19.63 28.70
CA ARG A 219 3.42 18.71 28.76
C ARG A 219 3.19 17.64 29.84
N PRO A 220 3.55 16.37 29.60
CA PRO A 220 3.85 15.45 30.69
C PRO A 220 5.35 15.53 31.05
N SER A 221 5.60 15.72 32.33
CA SER A 221 6.89 15.55 33.01
C SER A 221 7.29 14.08 33.05
N TRP A 222 8.58 13.82 32.80
CA TRP A 222 9.22 12.54 33.05
C TRP A 222 9.47 12.39 34.56
N GLY A 223 9.16 11.20 35.08
CA GLY A 223 9.56 10.67 36.37
C GLY A 223 9.89 9.20 36.20
#